data_AF-A0A0T6B5M7-F1
#
_entry.id   AF-A0A0T6B5M7-F1
#
_cell.length_a   1.000
_cell.length_b   1.000
_cell.length_c   1.000
_cell.angle_alpha   90.00
_cell.angle_beta   90.00
_cell.angle_gamma   90.00
#
_symmetry.space_group_name_H-M   'P 1'
#
loop_
_entity.id
_entity.type
_entity.pdbx_description
1 polymer ?
#
loop_
_entity_poly.entity_id
_entity_poly.type
_entity_poly.pdbx_seq_one_letter_code
_entity_poly.pdbx_strand_id
1 'polypeptide(L)'
;MESDSEEEMLLVYKEQLKQVEKALSCTTNNEERDNLIALKHDIEQLLHLTSETSSQASCSNPRSSIDNTLDHEYEQFMAEMKKEGAVIEPNIEASDVNISSDIKKLEGTKCKAPHKHSWGDVMYHNALICSIMNPLQNNDFEVKVMFINPTHQEMLPCPYYLETDCKFSEEKCRFSHGEIVLFSSLKDYIEPNFESVEVGSKVLAKRSDNLWYKASVKRLFTERCVVRFESNAKNEELELCNIWPLDNENVESFYESDEPSESNYEDAINMSLLIVP
;
A
#
# COMPACT_ATOMS: atom_id res chain seq x y z
N MET A 1 31.89 -8.11 13.54
CA MET A 1 31.81 -9.54 13.15
C MET A 1 32.01 -9.69 11.64
N GLU A 2 31.47 -8.82 10.78
CA GLU A 2 31.75 -8.87 9.33
C GLU A 2 33.18 -8.43 8.96
N SER A 3 33.75 -7.42 9.64
CA SER A 3 35.12 -6.92 9.35
C SER A 3 36.22 -7.97 9.53
N ASP A 4 36.10 -8.83 10.55
CA ASP A 4 37.10 -9.88 10.83
C ASP A 4 37.09 -10.95 9.73
N SER A 5 35.94 -11.19 9.09
CA SER A 5 35.80 -12.15 7.98
C SER A 5 36.48 -11.65 6.70
N GLU A 6 36.49 -10.35 6.45
CA GLU A 6 37.08 -9.75 5.24
C GLU A 6 38.61 -9.70 5.30
N GLU A 7 39.16 -9.38 6.48
CA GLU A 7 40.61 -9.40 6.69
C GLU A 7 41.19 -10.81 6.53
N GLU A 8 40.48 -11.83 7.02
CA GLU A 8 40.86 -13.23 6.81
C GLU A 8 40.88 -13.62 5.33
N MET A 9 39.89 -13.18 4.54
CA MET A 9 39.86 -13.43 3.09
C MET A 9 41.01 -12.73 2.35
N LEU A 10 41.33 -11.49 2.70
CA LEU A 10 42.46 -10.75 2.12
C LEU A 10 43.81 -11.44 2.40
N LEU A 11 43.97 -12.03 3.58
CA LEU A 11 45.16 -12.81 3.93
C LEU A 11 45.26 -14.08 3.07
N VAL A 12 44.15 -14.78 2.85
CA VAL A 12 44.10 -15.99 2.00
C VAL A 12 44.50 -15.66 0.57
N TYR A 13 43.94 -14.59 -0.03
CA TYR A 13 44.27 -14.20 -1.41
C TYR A 13 45.74 -13.78 -1.58
N LYS A 14 46.31 -13.07 -0.58
CA LYS A 14 47.75 -12.73 -0.59
C LYS A 14 48.63 -13.97 -0.52
N GLU A 15 48.22 -15.00 0.23
CA GLU A 15 48.98 -16.24 0.32
C GLU A 15 48.89 -17.05 -0.98
N GLN A 16 47.71 -17.11 -1.60
CA GLN A 16 47.52 -17.72 -2.92
C GLN A 16 48.39 -17.03 -4.00
N LEU A 17 48.49 -15.70 -3.98
CA LEU A 17 49.37 -14.95 -4.89
C LEU A 17 50.83 -15.40 -4.77
N LYS A 18 51.35 -15.55 -3.55
CA LYS A 18 52.73 -16.03 -3.33
C LYS A 18 52.94 -17.45 -3.87
N GLN A 19 51.93 -18.31 -3.74
CA GLN A 19 51.99 -19.68 -4.28
C GLN A 19 52.05 -19.66 -5.80
N VAL A 20 51.26 -18.81 -6.45
CA VAL A 20 51.28 -18.62 -7.92
C VAL A 20 52.61 -18.03 -8.39
N GLU A 21 53.17 -17.04 -7.68
CA GLU A 21 54.50 -16.48 -7.99
C GLU A 21 55.63 -17.51 -7.84
N LYS A 22 55.54 -18.37 -6.83
CA LYS A 22 56.47 -19.48 -6.66
C LYS A 22 56.35 -20.48 -7.80
N ALA A 23 55.14 -20.84 -8.21
CA ALA A 23 54.90 -21.70 -9.37
C ALA A 23 55.49 -21.08 -10.65
N LEU A 24 55.25 -19.78 -10.89
CA LEU A 24 55.82 -19.03 -12.02
C LEU A 24 57.35 -19.03 -12.05
N SER A 25 58.02 -19.15 -10.91
CA SER A 25 59.49 -19.24 -10.82
C SER A 25 60.03 -20.64 -11.15
N CYS A 26 59.21 -21.68 -11.01
CA CYS A 26 59.60 -23.08 -11.20
C CYS A 26 59.09 -23.68 -12.53
N THR A 27 58.10 -23.07 -13.16
CA THR A 27 57.50 -23.54 -14.41
C THR A 27 58.39 -23.23 -15.61
N THR A 28 58.67 -24.26 -16.43
CA THR A 28 59.46 -24.18 -17.68
C THR A 28 58.60 -24.28 -18.93
N ASN A 29 57.30 -24.57 -18.79
CA ASN A 29 56.32 -24.66 -19.88
C ASN A 29 55.68 -23.30 -20.15
N ASN A 30 55.67 -22.87 -21.42
CA ASN A 30 55.19 -21.53 -21.82
C ASN A 30 53.67 -21.38 -21.67
N GLU A 31 52.89 -22.41 -22.01
CA GLU A 31 51.42 -22.38 -21.90
C GLU A 31 50.96 -22.35 -20.44
N GLU A 32 51.62 -23.14 -19.59
CA GLU A 32 51.37 -23.14 -18.14
C GLU A 32 51.78 -21.81 -17.49
N ARG A 33 52.87 -21.19 -17.98
CA ARG A 33 53.30 -19.87 -17.55
C ARG A 33 52.27 -18.79 -17.90
N ASP A 34 51.69 -18.81 -19.09
CA ASP A 34 50.66 -17.85 -19.51
C ASP A 34 49.39 -18.00 -18.65
N ASN A 35 48.96 -19.24 -18.39
CA ASN A 35 47.83 -19.53 -17.49
C ASN A 35 48.10 -19.04 -16.06
N LEU A 36 49.32 -19.21 -15.54
CA LEU A 36 49.71 -18.71 -14.22
C LEU A 36 49.83 -17.19 -14.16
N ILE A 37 50.19 -16.52 -15.27
CA ILE A 37 50.18 -15.05 -15.37
C ILE A 37 48.74 -14.52 -15.36
N ALA A 38 47.83 -15.16 -16.09
CA ALA A 38 46.40 -14.83 -16.06
C ALA A 38 45.83 -15.00 -14.65
N LEU A 39 46.07 -16.15 -14.02
CA LEU A 39 45.63 -16.42 -12.65
C LEU A 39 46.22 -15.42 -11.64
N LYS A 40 47.49 -15.02 -11.80
CA LYS A 40 48.11 -13.98 -10.98
C LYS A 40 47.34 -12.66 -11.12
N HIS A 41 47.03 -12.25 -12.36
CA HIS A 41 46.32 -11.01 -12.62
C HIS A 41 44.90 -11.03 -12.01
N ASP A 42 44.19 -12.15 -12.15
CA ASP A 42 42.84 -12.30 -11.58
C ASP A 42 42.87 -12.19 -10.05
N ILE A 43 43.85 -12.80 -9.38
CA ILE A 43 44.02 -12.71 -7.92
C ILE A 43 44.38 -11.28 -7.49
N GLU A 44 45.22 -10.56 -8.26
CA GLU A 44 45.54 -9.15 -8.02
C GLU A 44 44.31 -8.24 -8.14
N GLN A 45 43.45 -8.48 -9.14
CA GLN A 45 42.18 -7.76 -9.29
C GLN A 45 41.23 -8.03 -8.11
N LEU A 46 41.10 -9.29 -7.68
CA LEU A 46 40.27 -9.64 -6.52
C LEU A 46 40.76 -8.97 -5.23
N LEU A 47 42.08 -8.91 -5.03
CA LEU A 47 42.68 -8.19 -3.90
C LEU A 47 42.36 -6.70 -3.93
N HIS A 48 42.41 -6.09 -5.12
CA HIS A 48 42.11 -4.67 -5.29
C HIS A 48 40.64 -4.38 -4.96
N LEU A 49 39.71 -5.09 -5.59
CA LEU A 49 38.26 -4.93 -5.37
C LEU A 49 37.85 -5.17 -3.91
N THR A 50 38.42 -6.21 -3.28
CA THR A 50 38.13 -6.52 -1.86
C THR A 50 38.70 -5.44 -0.93
N SER A 51 39.88 -4.88 -1.24
CA SER A 51 40.47 -3.79 -0.44
C SER A 51 39.72 -2.45 -0.56
N GLU A 52 39.20 -2.14 -1.75
CA GLU A 52 38.41 -0.93 -1.99
C GLU A 52 37.06 -1.00 -1.27
N THR A 53 36.43 -2.17 -1.28
CA THR A 53 35.16 -2.41 -0.55
C THR A 53 35.34 -2.21 0.97
N SER A 54 36.46 -2.67 1.54
CA SER A 54 36.79 -2.47 2.96
C SER A 54 37.11 -1.00 3.31
N SER A 55 37.77 -0.29 2.39
CA SER A 55 38.10 1.14 2.57
C SER A 55 36.84 2.03 2.52
N GLN A 56 35.80 1.62 1.78
CA GLN A 56 34.52 2.32 1.70
C GLN A 56 33.64 2.13 2.95
N ALA A 57 33.78 1.01 3.69
CA ALA A 57 33.05 0.75 4.93
C ALA A 57 33.54 1.57 6.14
N SER A 58 34.71 2.21 6.04
CA SER A 58 35.36 2.95 7.14
C SER A 58 35.01 4.45 7.20
N CYS A 59 34.19 4.96 6.28
CA CYS A 59 33.90 6.39 6.16
C CYS A 59 32.41 6.68 6.44
N SER A 60 32.02 6.63 7.70
CA SER A 60 30.76 7.24 8.15
C SER A 60 30.89 8.77 8.28
N ASN A 61 30.69 9.46 7.14
CA ASN A 61 30.09 10.80 6.93
C ASN A 61 30.62 12.06 7.68
N PRO A 62 30.69 13.24 7.01
CA PRO A 62 29.53 13.83 6.33
C PRO A 62 29.78 14.34 4.90
N ARG A 63 28.81 14.04 4.01
CA ARG A 63 28.23 14.88 2.93
C ARG A 63 29.17 15.70 2.04
N SER A 64 29.06 15.46 0.73
CA SER A 64 28.96 16.47 -0.38
C SER A 64 29.98 16.47 -1.53
N SER A 65 30.76 15.42 -1.79
CA SER A 65 31.74 15.54 -2.91
C SER A 65 32.03 14.31 -3.78
N ILE A 66 31.41 13.15 -3.53
CA ILE A 66 31.70 11.93 -4.31
C ILE A 66 30.56 11.56 -5.29
N ASP A 67 29.34 12.08 -5.09
CA ASP A 67 28.21 11.94 -6.05
C ASP A 67 28.57 12.50 -7.43
N ASN A 68 29.24 13.64 -7.47
CA ASN A 68 29.48 14.37 -8.72
C ASN A 68 30.50 13.70 -9.66
N THR A 69 31.30 12.73 -9.20
CA THR A 69 32.31 12.09 -10.06
C THR A 69 31.70 10.97 -10.89
N LEU A 70 30.87 10.13 -10.28
CA LEU A 70 30.19 9.04 -10.97
C LEU A 70 29.08 9.57 -11.88
N ASP A 71 28.37 10.60 -11.44
CA ASP A 71 27.36 11.28 -12.26
C ASP A 71 28.00 11.95 -13.49
N HIS A 72 29.19 12.55 -13.33
CA HIS A 72 29.89 13.20 -14.44
C HIS A 72 30.43 12.19 -15.47
N GLU A 73 31.01 11.08 -15.02
CA GLU A 73 31.48 10.01 -15.91
C GLU A 73 30.30 9.32 -16.63
N TYR A 74 29.17 9.14 -15.93
CA TYR A 74 27.94 8.61 -16.51
C TYR A 74 27.34 9.57 -17.56
N GLU A 75 27.26 10.87 -17.26
CA GLU A 75 26.79 11.89 -18.21
C GLU A 75 27.68 11.94 -19.45
N GLN A 76 29.00 11.86 -19.28
CA GLN A 76 29.95 11.90 -20.37
C GLN A 76 29.85 10.66 -21.26
N PHE A 77 29.70 9.47 -20.67
CA PHE A 77 29.47 8.22 -21.39
C PHE A 77 28.15 8.24 -22.18
N MET A 78 27.07 8.72 -21.56
CA MET A 78 25.76 8.84 -22.19
C MET A 78 25.75 9.85 -23.35
N ALA A 79 26.48 10.96 -23.21
CA ALA A 79 26.62 11.95 -24.27
C ALA A 79 27.40 11.41 -25.48
N GLU A 80 28.43 10.60 -25.24
CA GLU A 80 29.25 10.00 -26.29
C GLU A 80 28.48 8.91 -27.07
N MET A 81 27.74 8.06 -26.35
CA MET A 81 26.83 7.06 -26.93
C MET A 81 25.72 7.69 -27.79
N LYS A 82 25.14 8.82 -27.36
CA LYS A 82 24.14 9.58 -28.13
C LYS A 82 24.72 10.17 -29.42
N LYS A 83 26.00 10.55 -29.40
CA LYS A 83 26.70 11.18 -30.52
C LYS A 83 27.10 10.18 -31.61
N GLU A 84 27.40 8.94 -31.24
CA GLU A 84 27.74 7.87 -32.20
C GLU A 84 26.53 7.18 -32.84
N GLY A 85 25.31 7.57 -32.47
CA GLY A 85 24.08 7.03 -33.06
C GLY A 85 23.86 5.54 -32.75
N ALA A 86 24.64 4.97 -31.82
CA ALA A 86 24.47 3.61 -31.30
C ALA A 86 23.32 3.52 -30.28
N VAL A 87 22.73 4.66 -29.90
CA VAL A 87 21.55 4.74 -29.04
C VAL A 87 20.31 4.95 -29.91
N ILE A 88 19.57 3.87 -30.12
CA ILE A 88 18.11 3.92 -30.23
C ILE A 88 17.64 4.57 -28.93
N GLU A 89 16.89 5.68 -28.95
CA GLU A 89 16.28 6.26 -27.74
C GLU A 89 15.65 5.13 -26.90
N PRO A 90 16.29 4.71 -25.80
CA PRO A 90 15.69 3.77 -24.90
C PRO A 90 14.86 4.67 -23.99
N ASN A 91 13.56 4.60 -24.17
CA ASN A 91 12.58 5.22 -23.31
C ASN A 91 12.75 4.63 -21.90
N ILE A 92 13.68 5.18 -21.10
CA ILE A 92 13.81 4.92 -19.67
C ILE A 92 12.70 5.74 -18.97
N GLU A 93 11.46 5.35 -19.26
CA GLU A 93 10.25 5.58 -18.48
C GLU A 93 9.34 4.37 -18.72
N ALA A 94 9.74 3.18 -18.29
CA ALA A 94 8.94 1.98 -18.55
C ALA A 94 8.93 0.92 -17.42
N SER A 95 9.30 1.29 -16.19
CA SER A 95 8.94 0.47 -15.02
C SER A 95 8.51 1.26 -13.78
N ASP A 96 9.01 2.49 -13.55
CA ASP A 96 8.56 3.29 -12.38
C ASP A 96 7.44 4.30 -12.68
N VAL A 97 7.37 4.81 -13.91
CA VAL A 97 6.34 5.81 -14.27
C VAL A 97 4.95 5.16 -14.37
N ASN A 98 4.87 3.88 -14.77
CA ASN A 98 3.60 3.18 -14.88
C ASN A 98 3.06 2.72 -13.51
N ILE A 99 3.93 2.26 -12.60
CA ILE A 99 3.51 1.81 -11.25
C ILE A 99 2.90 2.94 -10.45
N SER A 100 3.50 4.14 -10.45
CA SER A 100 2.93 5.29 -9.73
C SER A 100 1.56 5.72 -10.29
N SER A 101 1.37 5.56 -11.60
CA SER A 101 0.11 5.89 -12.27
C SER A 101 -0.96 4.84 -12.03
N ASP A 102 -0.59 3.56 -11.98
CA ASP A 102 -1.49 2.44 -11.71
C ASP A 102 -1.92 2.40 -10.25
N ILE A 103 -1.00 2.70 -9.33
CA ILE A 103 -1.32 2.85 -7.90
C ILE A 103 -2.35 3.95 -7.73
N LYS A 104 -2.17 5.13 -8.32
CA LYS A 104 -3.17 6.23 -8.24
C LYS A 104 -4.56 5.85 -8.76
N LYS A 105 -4.68 4.89 -9.67
CA LYS A 105 -6.01 4.40 -10.13
C LYS A 105 -6.78 3.63 -9.04
N LEU A 106 -6.11 3.22 -7.96
CA LEU A 106 -6.76 2.59 -6.82
C LEU A 106 -7.53 3.60 -5.97
N GLU A 107 -7.20 4.89 -6.04
CA GLU A 107 -7.99 5.94 -5.38
C GLU A 107 -9.41 5.98 -5.98
N GLY A 108 -10.42 6.00 -5.11
CA GLY A 108 -11.83 5.92 -5.50
C GLY A 108 -12.35 4.50 -5.74
N THR A 109 -11.52 3.46 -5.64
CA THR A 109 -12.01 2.07 -5.72
C THR A 109 -12.65 1.62 -4.40
N LYS A 110 -13.66 0.75 -4.52
CA LYS A 110 -14.34 0.14 -3.36
C LYS A 110 -13.58 -1.12 -2.92
N CYS A 111 -13.51 -1.34 -1.62
CA CYS A 111 -12.88 -2.51 -1.01
C CYS A 111 -13.63 -2.92 0.27
N LYS A 112 -13.16 -3.98 0.94
CA LYS A 112 -13.45 -4.26 2.34
C LYS A 112 -12.19 -4.06 3.17
N ALA A 113 -12.27 -3.22 4.19
CA ALA A 113 -11.16 -2.88 5.07
C ALA A 113 -11.41 -3.37 6.50
N PRO A 114 -10.36 -3.77 7.24
CA PRO A 114 -10.47 -4.08 8.65
C PRO A 114 -10.72 -2.80 9.45
N HIS A 115 -11.60 -2.89 10.44
CA HIS A 115 -11.84 -1.86 11.44
C HIS A 115 -11.72 -2.48 12.83
N LYS A 116 -10.93 -1.86 13.69
CA LYS A 116 -10.85 -2.25 15.10
C LYS A 116 -11.86 -1.43 15.90
N HIS A 117 -12.94 -2.09 16.31
CA HIS A 117 -13.95 -1.42 17.13
C HIS A 117 -13.46 -1.16 18.55
N SER A 118 -14.10 -0.21 19.22
CA SER A 118 -13.86 0.12 20.64
C SER A 118 -13.94 -1.09 21.61
N TRP A 119 -14.71 -2.14 21.27
CA TRP A 119 -14.86 -3.37 22.06
C TRP A 119 -13.77 -4.43 21.80
N GLY A 120 -12.83 -4.14 20.89
CA GLY A 120 -11.57 -4.88 20.74
C GLY A 120 -11.49 -5.80 19.53
N ASP A 121 -12.62 -6.15 18.91
CA ASP A 121 -12.64 -7.03 17.75
C ASP A 121 -12.38 -6.29 16.44
N VAL A 122 -11.71 -6.99 15.52
CA VAL A 122 -11.43 -6.51 14.17
C VAL A 122 -12.46 -7.10 13.22
N MET A 123 -13.27 -6.24 12.60
CA MET A 123 -14.31 -6.62 11.66
C MET A 123 -14.07 -5.97 10.29
N TYR A 124 -14.44 -6.65 9.21
CA TYR A 124 -14.26 -6.12 7.86
C TYR A 124 -15.51 -5.42 7.37
N HIS A 125 -15.38 -4.16 6.95
CA HIS A 125 -16.49 -3.35 6.47
C HIS A 125 -16.21 -2.82 5.07
N ASN A 126 -17.28 -2.52 4.34
CA ASN A 126 -17.19 -1.89 3.03
C ASN A 126 -16.58 -0.50 3.17
N ALA A 127 -15.55 -0.23 2.37
CA ALA A 127 -14.81 1.01 2.41
C ALA A 127 -14.42 1.48 1.00
N LEU A 128 -14.05 2.75 0.91
CA LEU A 128 -13.53 3.41 -0.28
C LEU A 128 -12.07 3.79 -0.03
N ILE A 129 -11.18 3.54 -0.98
CA ILE A 129 -9.79 4.02 -0.91
C ILE A 129 -9.80 5.53 -1.22
N CYS A 130 -9.43 6.36 -0.25
CA CYS A 130 -9.44 7.81 -0.39
C CYS A 130 -8.10 8.39 -0.82
N SER A 131 -7.00 7.85 -0.28
CA SER A 131 -5.65 8.32 -0.63
C SER A 131 -4.64 7.21 -0.44
N ILE A 132 -3.61 7.20 -1.27
CA ILE A 132 -2.53 6.22 -1.18
C ILE A 132 -1.29 6.87 -0.59
N MET A 133 -0.68 6.19 0.37
CA MET A 133 0.55 6.64 1.01
C MET A 133 1.78 6.01 0.35
N ASN A 134 2.96 6.45 0.78
CA ASN A 134 4.22 6.04 0.17
C ASN A 134 4.47 4.52 0.31
N PRO A 135 5.15 3.92 -0.68
CA PRO A 135 5.51 2.50 -0.64
C PRO A 135 6.43 2.18 0.54
N LEU A 136 6.17 1.03 1.16
CA LEU A 136 6.99 0.43 2.21
C LEU A 136 8.08 -0.47 1.59
N GLN A 137 9.12 -0.76 2.38
CA GLN A 137 10.27 -1.57 1.93
C GLN A 137 9.89 -2.99 1.44
N ASN A 138 8.70 -3.49 1.80
CA ASN A 138 8.22 -4.83 1.47
C ASN A 138 7.35 -4.91 0.19
N ASN A 139 7.43 -3.91 -0.70
CA ASN A 139 6.58 -3.84 -1.89
C ASN A 139 5.07 -3.83 -1.58
N ASP A 140 4.72 -3.36 -0.37
CA ASP A 140 3.37 -3.08 0.10
C ASP A 140 3.27 -1.56 0.35
N PHE A 141 2.07 -1.04 0.49
CA PHE A 141 1.86 0.38 0.77
C PHE A 141 0.65 0.57 1.67
N GLU A 142 0.64 1.68 2.37
CA GLU A 142 -0.50 2.06 3.20
C GLU A 142 -1.51 2.84 2.38
N VAL A 143 -2.79 2.59 2.63
CA VAL A 143 -3.89 3.33 2.06
C VAL A 143 -4.78 3.88 3.16
N LYS A 144 -5.32 5.06 2.92
CA LYS A 144 -6.38 5.62 3.76
C LYS A 144 -7.73 5.24 3.17
N VAL A 145 -8.57 4.63 3.99
CA VAL A 145 -9.91 4.21 3.60
C VAL A 145 -10.99 4.93 4.39
N MET A 146 -12.18 5.08 3.81
CA MET A 146 -13.38 5.52 4.52
C MET A 146 -14.52 4.52 4.37
N PHE A 147 -15.23 4.25 5.47
CA PHE A 147 -16.31 3.28 5.47
C PHE A 147 -17.56 3.82 4.76
N ILE A 148 -18.12 3.01 3.86
CA ILE A 148 -19.29 3.38 3.02
C ILE A 148 -20.60 3.12 3.76
N ASN A 149 -20.62 2.08 4.60
CA ASN A 149 -21.78 1.66 5.38
C ASN A 149 -21.46 1.73 6.89
N PRO A 150 -21.27 2.93 7.47
CA PRO A 150 -20.93 3.07 8.88
C PRO A 150 -22.07 2.55 9.76
N THR A 151 -21.76 1.59 10.62
CA THR A 151 -22.70 1.02 11.61
C THR A 151 -22.49 1.60 13.00
N HIS A 152 -21.35 2.26 13.22
CA HIS A 152 -20.97 2.88 14.49
C HIS A 152 -20.56 4.34 14.28
N GLN A 153 -20.74 5.15 15.31
CA GLN A 153 -20.41 6.59 15.27
C GLN A 153 -18.94 6.85 14.91
N GLU A 154 -18.02 5.99 15.39
CA GLU A 154 -16.58 6.09 15.11
C GLU A 154 -16.22 5.85 13.64
N MET A 155 -17.12 5.24 12.86
CA MET A 155 -16.95 4.98 11.43
C MET A 155 -17.52 6.10 10.54
N LEU A 156 -18.34 7.01 11.08
CA LEU A 156 -18.99 8.05 10.28
C LEU A 156 -17.94 9.03 9.73
N PRO A 157 -17.87 9.25 8.41
CA PRO A 157 -16.89 10.15 7.83
C PRO A 157 -17.18 11.60 8.23
N CYS A 158 -16.13 12.36 8.53
CA CYS A 158 -16.21 13.78 8.85
C CYS A 158 -16.48 14.61 7.59
N PRO A 159 -17.63 15.32 7.47
CA PRO A 159 -17.94 16.12 6.29
C PRO A 159 -16.91 17.22 6.05
N TYR A 160 -16.51 17.90 7.12
CA TYR A 160 -15.50 18.97 7.03
C TYR A 160 -14.12 18.43 6.63
N TYR A 161 -13.79 17.18 6.95
CA TYR A 161 -12.50 16.60 6.53
C TYR A 161 -12.51 16.31 5.03
N LEU A 162 -13.63 15.78 4.52
CA LEU A 162 -13.84 15.56 3.08
C LEU A 162 -13.76 16.85 2.27
N GLU A 163 -14.24 17.96 2.84
CA GLU A 163 -14.19 19.30 2.23
C GLU A 163 -12.90 20.07 2.54
N THR A 164 -11.95 19.47 3.27
CA THR A 164 -10.67 20.07 3.71
C THR A 164 -10.77 21.24 4.71
N ASP A 165 -11.93 21.43 5.34
CA ASP A 165 -12.24 22.49 6.31
C ASP A 165 -12.17 22.03 7.79
N CYS A 166 -11.88 20.76 8.05
CA CYS A 166 -11.82 20.25 9.42
C CYS A 166 -10.63 20.83 10.20
N LYS A 167 -10.91 21.44 11.36
CA LYS A 167 -9.91 22.05 12.25
C LYS A 167 -9.41 21.14 13.37
N PHE A 168 -10.00 19.95 13.50
CA PHE A 168 -9.66 18.99 14.54
C PHE A 168 -8.62 18.00 14.02
N SER A 169 -7.76 17.49 14.91
CA SER A 169 -6.94 16.32 14.60
C SER A 169 -7.81 15.06 14.55
N GLU A 170 -7.33 14.02 13.89
CA GLU A 170 -8.03 12.73 13.78
C GLU A 170 -8.50 12.19 15.14
N GLU A 171 -7.64 12.22 16.16
CA GLU A 171 -7.96 11.76 17.52
C GLU A 171 -9.01 12.60 18.26
N LYS A 172 -9.22 13.85 17.84
CA LYS A 172 -10.10 14.82 18.54
C LYS A 172 -11.37 15.12 17.78
N CYS A 173 -11.45 14.72 16.51
CA CYS A 173 -12.64 14.88 15.72
C CYS A 173 -13.71 13.90 16.23
N ARG A 174 -14.97 14.34 16.25
CA ARG A 174 -16.11 13.46 16.59
C ARG A 174 -16.39 12.44 15.49
N PHE A 175 -15.93 12.71 14.27
CA PHE A 175 -16.18 11.91 13.09
C PHE A 175 -14.85 11.41 12.51
N SER A 176 -14.90 10.27 11.82
CA SER A 176 -13.75 9.62 11.22
C SER A 176 -13.08 10.47 10.14
N HIS A 177 -11.75 10.54 10.15
CA HIS A 177 -10.94 11.06 9.03
C HIS A 177 -10.48 9.94 8.09
N GLY A 178 -11.08 8.75 8.22
CA GLY A 178 -10.63 7.51 7.59
C GLY A 178 -9.69 6.72 8.50
N GLU A 179 -9.35 5.52 8.05
CA GLU A 179 -8.43 4.61 8.73
C GLU A 179 -7.26 4.28 7.80
N ILE A 180 -6.04 4.25 8.33
CA ILE A 180 -4.85 3.88 7.55
C ILE A 180 -4.63 2.37 7.74
N VAL A 181 -4.65 1.64 6.62
CA VAL A 181 -4.49 0.19 6.60
C VAL A 181 -3.49 -0.21 5.52
N LEU A 182 -2.87 -1.38 5.66
CA LEU A 182 -2.03 -1.96 4.62
C LEU A 182 -2.88 -2.38 3.42
N PHE A 183 -2.41 -2.12 2.21
CA PHE A 183 -3.10 -2.55 0.99
C PHE A 183 -3.29 -4.06 0.96
N SER A 184 -2.28 -4.83 1.39
CA SER A 184 -2.37 -6.29 1.54
C SER A 184 -3.43 -6.79 2.52
N SER A 185 -3.92 -5.95 3.43
CA SER A 185 -5.00 -6.30 4.37
C SER A 185 -6.40 -6.11 3.80
N LEU A 186 -6.53 -5.45 2.65
CA LEU A 186 -7.81 -5.24 2.00
C LEU A 186 -8.36 -6.54 1.39
N LYS A 187 -9.69 -6.64 1.35
CA LYS A 187 -10.41 -7.68 0.61
C LYS A 187 -11.23 -7.04 -0.50
N ASP A 188 -11.58 -7.85 -1.49
CA ASP A 188 -12.43 -7.42 -2.60
C ASP A 188 -13.79 -6.92 -2.11
N TYR A 189 -14.28 -5.88 -2.77
CA TYR A 189 -15.63 -5.40 -2.55
C TYR A 189 -16.64 -6.38 -3.15
N ILE A 190 -17.63 -6.76 -2.36
CA ILE A 190 -18.73 -7.61 -2.81
C ILE A 190 -19.91 -6.70 -3.09
N GLU A 191 -20.32 -6.63 -4.35
CA GLU A 191 -21.49 -5.85 -4.74
C GLU A 191 -22.77 -6.45 -4.13
N PRO A 192 -23.68 -5.60 -3.63
CA PRO A 192 -24.94 -6.06 -3.07
C PRO A 192 -25.83 -6.62 -4.18
N ASN A 193 -26.36 -7.82 -3.97
CA ASN A 193 -27.34 -8.39 -4.89
C ASN A 193 -28.74 -7.83 -4.57
N PHE A 194 -29.18 -6.83 -5.34
CA PHE A 194 -30.53 -6.26 -5.18
C PHE A 194 -31.63 -7.13 -5.80
N GLU A 195 -31.29 -8.07 -6.70
CA GLU A 195 -32.28 -8.95 -7.32
C GLU A 195 -32.86 -9.96 -6.31
N SER A 196 -32.13 -10.27 -5.24
CA SER A 196 -32.58 -11.16 -4.16
C SER A 196 -33.47 -10.45 -3.12
N VAL A 197 -33.68 -9.14 -3.26
CA VAL A 197 -34.46 -8.37 -2.28
C VAL A 197 -35.95 -8.62 -2.50
N GLU A 198 -36.57 -9.25 -1.51
CA GLU A 198 -38.01 -9.51 -1.47
C GLU A 198 -38.61 -9.05 -0.14
N VAL A 199 -39.94 -9.08 -0.05
CA VAL A 199 -40.63 -8.79 1.20
C VAL A 199 -40.26 -9.86 2.23
N GLY A 200 -39.64 -9.42 3.33
CA GLY A 200 -39.12 -10.30 4.37
C GLY A 200 -37.59 -10.35 4.42
N SER A 201 -36.90 -9.95 3.35
CA SER A 201 -35.43 -9.93 3.32
C SER A 201 -34.83 -9.08 4.43
N LYS A 202 -33.71 -9.54 4.97
CA LYS A 202 -32.89 -8.80 5.94
C LYS A 202 -31.95 -7.86 5.20
N VAL A 203 -31.88 -6.63 5.67
CA VAL A 203 -31.08 -5.57 5.06
C VAL A 203 -30.44 -4.71 6.15
N LEU A 204 -29.33 -4.05 5.84
CA LEU A 204 -28.98 -2.82 6.53
C LEU A 204 -29.71 -1.66 5.85
N ALA A 205 -30.18 -0.70 6.64
CA ALA A 205 -30.90 0.46 6.16
C ALA A 205 -30.33 1.73 6.79
N LYS A 206 -30.07 2.74 5.96
CA LYS A 206 -29.52 4.02 6.38
C LYS A 206 -30.61 4.88 7.04
N ARG A 207 -30.34 5.37 8.26
CA ARG A 207 -31.21 6.30 8.99
C ARG A 207 -30.76 7.76 8.80
N SER A 208 -31.54 8.69 9.35
CA SER A 208 -31.29 10.14 9.28
C SER A 208 -29.98 10.57 9.96
N ASP A 209 -29.49 9.79 10.91
CA ASP A 209 -28.18 9.95 11.57
C ASP A 209 -27.00 9.48 10.70
N ASN A 210 -27.27 9.04 9.46
CA ASN A 210 -26.32 8.48 8.50
C ASN A 210 -25.70 7.13 8.88
N LEU A 211 -26.20 6.50 9.94
CA LEU A 211 -25.78 5.16 10.35
C LEU A 211 -26.67 4.10 9.69
N TRP A 212 -26.08 2.92 9.50
CA TRP A 212 -26.72 1.76 8.89
C TRP A 212 -27.16 0.77 9.96
N TYR A 213 -28.46 0.49 9.99
CA TYR A 213 -29.10 -0.32 11.03
C TYR A 213 -29.76 -1.56 10.45
N LYS A 214 -29.87 -2.63 11.24
CA LYS A 214 -30.56 -3.84 10.80
C LYS A 214 -32.04 -3.59 10.65
N ALA A 215 -32.57 -4.03 9.52
CA ALA A 215 -33.97 -3.91 9.20
C ALA A 215 -34.47 -5.10 8.38
N SER A 216 -35.79 -5.21 8.24
CA SER A 216 -36.44 -6.19 7.37
C SER A 216 -37.37 -5.49 6.40
N VAL A 217 -37.30 -5.86 5.12
CA VAL A 217 -38.19 -5.30 4.08
C VAL A 217 -39.63 -5.72 4.35
N LYS A 218 -40.55 -4.75 4.40
CA LYS A 218 -42.00 -4.96 4.60
C LYS A 218 -42.81 -4.73 3.34
N ARG A 219 -42.41 -3.77 2.52
CA ARG A 219 -42.99 -3.50 1.20
C ARG A 219 -41.89 -3.10 0.25
N LEU A 220 -42.00 -3.53 -1.00
CA LEU A 220 -41.06 -3.22 -2.06
C LEU A 220 -41.79 -2.47 -3.19
N PHE A 221 -41.16 -1.41 -3.68
CA PHE A 221 -41.58 -0.63 -4.85
C PHE A 221 -40.40 -0.59 -5.85
N THR A 222 -40.57 0.09 -6.98
CA THR A 222 -39.55 0.13 -8.05
C THR A 222 -38.22 0.76 -7.59
N GLU A 223 -38.26 1.90 -6.90
CA GLU A 223 -37.07 2.67 -6.48
C GLU A 223 -36.99 2.88 -4.96
N ARG A 224 -38.00 2.36 -4.23
CA ARG A 224 -38.17 2.58 -2.80
C ARG A 224 -38.64 1.32 -2.11
N CYS A 225 -38.45 1.24 -0.81
CA CYS A 225 -38.96 0.17 0.01
C CYS A 225 -39.41 0.72 1.37
N VAL A 226 -40.28 -0.03 2.04
CA VAL A 226 -40.62 0.22 3.44
C VAL A 226 -39.93 -0.84 4.25
N VAL A 227 -39.01 -0.42 5.11
CA VAL A 227 -38.27 -1.31 6.01
C VAL A 227 -38.84 -1.19 7.43
N ARG A 228 -38.67 -2.24 8.24
CA ARG A 228 -38.88 -2.20 9.68
C ARG A 228 -37.55 -2.40 10.38
N PHE A 229 -37.10 -1.40 11.14
CA PHE A 229 -35.89 -1.50 11.95
C PHE A 229 -36.04 -2.48 13.11
N GLU A 230 -34.99 -3.21 13.43
CA GLU A 230 -35.01 -4.18 14.53
C GLU A 230 -34.98 -3.48 15.90
N SER A 231 -34.28 -2.36 16.01
CA SER A 231 -34.08 -1.61 17.27
C SER A 231 -35.36 -1.00 17.84
N ASN A 232 -36.23 -0.42 16.99
CA ASN A 232 -37.39 0.35 17.44
C ASN A 232 -38.73 -0.16 16.86
N ALA A 233 -38.71 -1.21 16.03
CA ALA A 233 -39.86 -1.78 15.33
C ALA A 233 -40.70 -0.76 14.51
N LYS A 234 -40.16 0.43 14.21
CA LYS A 234 -40.81 1.44 13.37
C LYS A 234 -40.61 1.09 11.91
N ASN A 235 -41.63 1.44 11.12
CA ASN A 235 -41.54 1.32 9.67
C ASN A 235 -41.13 2.68 9.09
N GLU A 236 -40.17 2.69 8.19
CA GLU A 236 -39.73 3.87 7.46
C GLU A 236 -39.64 3.56 5.96
N GLU A 237 -39.92 4.56 5.14
CA GLU A 237 -39.82 4.45 3.68
C GLU A 237 -38.51 5.04 3.21
N LEU A 238 -37.70 4.24 2.51
CA LEU A 238 -36.35 4.56 2.08
C LEU A 238 -36.19 4.28 0.59
N GLU A 239 -35.28 4.99 -0.06
CA GLU A 239 -34.80 4.67 -1.40
C GLU A 239 -33.96 3.38 -1.38
N LEU A 240 -33.95 2.66 -2.50
CA LEU A 240 -33.16 1.42 -2.61
C LEU A 240 -31.65 1.67 -2.46
N CYS A 241 -31.16 2.85 -2.80
CA CYS A 241 -29.77 3.26 -2.56
C CYS A 241 -29.40 3.38 -1.07
N ASN A 242 -30.41 3.47 -0.20
CA ASN A 242 -30.27 3.57 1.26
C ASN A 242 -30.53 2.24 1.97
N ILE A 243 -30.54 1.12 1.22
CA ILE A 243 -30.55 -0.23 1.79
C ILE A 243 -29.39 -1.06 1.25
N TRP A 244 -28.97 -2.04 2.05
CA TRP A 244 -27.91 -2.98 1.72
C TRP A 244 -28.39 -4.39 2.05
N PRO A 245 -28.63 -5.25 1.05
CA PRO A 245 -29.05 -6.63 1.24
C PRO A 245 -28.07 -7.42 2.10
N LEU A 246 -28.58 -8.16 3.08
CA LEU A 246 -27.80 -9.12 3.85
C LEU A 246 -28.10 -10.51 3.32
N ASP A 247 -27.10 -11.14 2.69
CA ASP A 247 -27.20 -12.56 2.34
C ASP A 247 -27.22 -13.42 3.61
N ASN A 248 -27.98 -14.52 3.59
CA ASN A 248 -28.04 -15.47 4.70
C ASN A 248 -26.67 -16.11 5.04
N GLU A 249 -25.66 -15.97 4.18
CA GLU A 249 -24.29 -16.45 4.42
C GLU A 249 -23.35 -15.37 5.01
N ASN A 250 -23.73 -14.09 5.00
CA ASN A 250 -22.91 -12.95 5.47
C ASN A 250 -23.40 -12.36 6.82
N VAL A 251 -24.09 -13.16 7.63
CA VAL A 251 -24.70 -12.73 8.90
C VAL A 251 -23.65 -12.46 9.99
N GLU A 252 -22.39 -12.85 9.78
CA GLU A 252 -21.38 -12.90 10.86
C GLU A 252 -20.75 -11.57 11.30
N SER A 253 -20.88 -10.45 10.58
CA SER A 253 -20.00 -9.29 10.87
C SER A 253 -20.66 -7.98 11.31
N PHE A 254 -21.96 -7.93 11.55
CA PHE A 254 -22.64 -6.69 11.93
C PHE A 254 -23.13 -6.73 13.37
N TYR A 255 -22.30 -6.27 14.29
CA TYR A 255 -22.73 -5.84 15.61
C TYR A 255 -23.29 -4.42 15.49
N GLU A 256 -24.38 -4.15 16.19
CA GLU A 256 -25.07 -2.87 16.16
C GLU A 256 -25.02 -2.33 17.59
N SER A 257 -24.63 -1.07 17.77
CA SER A 257 -24.65 -0.44 19.09
C SER A 257 -26.05 0.07 19.39
N ASP A 258 -26.70 -0.50 20.40
CA ASP A 258 -28.06 -0.15 20.87
C ASP A 258 -28.15 1.23 21.58
N GLU A 259 -27.20 2.15 21.37
CA GLU A 259 -27.19 3.45 22.05
C GLU A 259 -28.25 4.40 21.43
N PRO A 260 -29.26 4.85 22.20
CA PRO A 260 -30.25 5.81 21.72
C PRO A 260 -29.61 7.21 21.65
N SER A 261 -29.22 7.64 20.46
CA SER A 261 -28.79 9.02 20.21
C SER A 261 -30.01 9.94 20.06
N GLU A 262 -30.51 10.48 21.18
CA GLU A 262 -31.33 11.70 21.13
C GLU A 262 -30.43 12.89 20.80
N SER A 263 -30.22 13.14 19.52
CA SER A 263 -29.59 14.37 19.06
C SER A 263 -30.15 14.75 17.70
N ASN A 264 -30.91 15.84 17.70
CA ASN A 264 -31.57 16.42 16.54
C ASN A 264 -30.49 16.95 15.57
N TYR A 265 -30.26 16.24 14.46
CA TYR A 265 -29.31 16.67 13.41
C TYR A 265 -30.04 16.77 12.08
N GLU A 266 -30.79 17.87 11.91
CA GLU A 266 -31.11 18.41 10.60
C GLU A 266 -29.92 19.27 10.17
N ASP A 267 -28.88 18.66 9.60
CA ASP A 267 -27.99 19.38 8.67
C ASP A 267 -27.45 18.36 7.66
N ALA A 268 -27.63 18.72 6.39
CA ALA A 268 -27.64 17.84 5.23
C ALA A 268 -26.33 17.07 5.01
N ILE A 269 -26.42 15.74 4.89
CA ILE A 269 -25.37 14.91 4.26
C ILE A 269 -26.05 14.01 3.23
N ASN A 270 -26.29 14.59 2.05
CA ASN A 270 -26.69 13.82 0.88
C ASN A 270 -25.44 13.23 0.23
N MET A 271 -24.99 12.08 0.73
CA MET A 271 -23.84 11.31 0.20
C MET A 271 -24.23 10.48 -1.03
N SER A 272 -25.09 11.03 -1.90
CA SER A 272 -25.62 10.39 -3.11
C SER A 272 -24.77 10.65 -4.37
N LEU A 273 -23.52 11.08 -4.22
CA LEU A 273 -22.66 11.47 -5.36
C LEU A 273 -21.44 10.56 -5.63
N LEU A 274 -21.41 9.33 -5.10
CA LEU A 274 -20.39 8.34 -5.50
C LEU A 274 -20.87 7.33 -6.56
N ILE A 275 -21.97 7.64 -7.25
CA ILE A 275 -22.32 6.97 -8.50
C ILE A 275 -21.76 7.83 -9.64
N VAL A 276 -20.55 7.50 -10.07
CA VAL A 276 -20.03 7.93 -11.38
C VAL A 276 -20.21 6.75 -12.34
N PRO A 277 -20.70 6.97 -13.58
CA PRO A 277 -21.11 5.93 -14.53
C PRO A 277 -20.00 4.96 -14.95
#